data_AF-A0A7V9T4F5-F1
#
_entry.id   AF-A0A7V9T4F5-F1
#
_cell.length_a   1.000
_cell.length_b   1.000
_cell.length_c   1.000
_cell.angle_alpha   90.00
_cell.angle_beta   90.00
_cell.angle_gamma   90.00
#
_symmetry.space_group_name_H-M   'P 1'
#
loop_
_entity.id
_entity.type
_entity.pdbx_description
1 polymer ?
#
loop_
_entity_poly.entity_id
_entity_poly.type
_entity_poly.pdbx_seq_one_letter_code
_entity_poly.pdbx_strand_id
1 'polypeptide(L)'
;MKDGRRFGRPPDPYQPPSTPTGKINLTDPDSRNVKTPRGYLQGYNAQAVTTAEQIVIAAEVTVDSPDFGHLEPMVTTAQAELEAVGVPDGPDVVLADAGYWHQPQMQAIVHRGMQVLVPPDAGKRKGTRPGWDGGAYASMWRVLATDVGGALYAKRQAMIEPVFAQTKFNRRIDRFQRRGRSACRSAWRLITATHNLLKLWRHSSAPLPA
;
A
#
# COMPACT_ATOMS: atom_id res chain seq x y z
N MET A 1 -49.72 7.08 -30.85
CA MET A 1 -48.77 6.58 -29.84
C MET A 1 -48.25 5.21 -30.26
N LYS A 2 -47.08 5.13 -30.92
CA LYS A 2 -46.40 3.87 -31.27
C LYS A 2 -44.89 4.10 -31.40
N ASP A 3 -44.22 4.47 -30.31
CA ASP A 3 -42.75 4.57 -30.26
C ASP A 3 -42.18 3.77 -29.08
N GLY A 4 -42.40 2.46 -29.10
CA GLY A 4 -41.72 1.53 -28.21
C GLY A 4 -40.65 0.78 -28.96
N ARG A 5 -39.37 1.13 -28.80
CA ARG A 5 -38.24 0.32 -29.28
C ARG A 5 -38.36 -1.08 -28.68
N ARG A 6 -38.40 -2.12 -29.53
CA ARG A 6 -38.35 -3.52 -29.07
C ARG A 6 -37.07 -3.72 -28.23
N PHE A 7 -37.23 -4.18 -27.00
CA PHE A 7 -36.09 -4.64 -26.19
C PHE A 7 -35.34 -5.72 -26.98
N GLY A 8 -34.02 -5.56 -27.08
CA GLY A 8 -33.16 -6.50 -27.79
C GLY A 8 -33.21 -7.89 -27.16
N ARG A 9 -32.79 -8.91 -27.94
CA ARG A 9 -32.62 -10.27 -27.45
C ARG A 9 -31.73 -10.26 -26.19
N PRO A 10 -32.07 -11.04 -25.14
CA PRO A 10 -31.21 -11.22 -23.98
C PRO A 10 -29.79 -11.65 -24.41
N PRO A 11 -28.72 -11.22 -23.70
CA PRO A 11 -27.37 -11.70 -23.97
C PRO A 11 -27.34 -13.22 -23.93
N ASP A 12 -26.54 -13.83 -24.80
CA ASP A 12 -26.34 -15.28 -24.71
C ASP A 12 -25.74 -15.65 -23.35
N PRO A 13 -26.13 -16.80 -22.78
CA PRO A 13 -25.57 -17.27 -21.52
C PRO A 13 -24.04 -17.35 -21.61
N TYR A 14 -23.35 -16.83 -20.59
CA TYR A 14 -21.90 -16.92 -20.51
C TYR A 14 -21.46 -18.39 -20.57
N GLN A 15 -20.66 -18.74 -21.58
CA GLN A 15 -19.99 -20.03 -21.65
C GLN A 15 -18.52 -19.85 -21.31
N PRO A 16 -18.00 -20.53 -20.28
CA PRO A 16 -16.58 -20.47 -19.97
C PRO A 16 -15.77 -21.11 -21.12
N PRO A 17 -14.61 -20.51 -21.50
CA PRO A 17 -13.74 -21.10 -22.50
C PRO A 17 -13.21 -22.46 -22.05
N SER A 18 -12.96 -23.37 -23.01
CA SER A 18 -12.44 -24.72 -22.74
C SER A 18 -11.06 -24.72 -22.08
N THR A 19 -10.29 -23.65 -22.26
CA THR A 19 -9.04 -23.40 -21.54
C THR A 19 -9.22 -22.14 -20.70
N PRO A 20 -8.92 -22.18 -19.39
CA PRO A 20 -8.95 -21.01 -18.54
C PRO A 20 -8.06 -19.91 -19.13
N THR A 21 -8.57 -18.69 -19.22
CA THR A 21 -7.78 -17.55 -19.70
C THR A 21 -6.74 -17.17 -18.65
N GLY A 22 -5.48 -17.07 -19.05
CA GLY A 22 -4.39 -16.60 -18.20
C GLY A 22 -3.10 -17.37 -18.37
N LYS A 23 -2.02 -16.85 -17.79
CA LYS A 23 -0.74 -17.54 -17.64
C LYS A 23 -0.46 -17.67 -16.15
N ILE A 24 -0.14 -18.88 -15.70
CA ILE A 24 0.27 -19.15 -14.33
C ILE A 24 1.73 -19.57 -14.30
N ASN A 25 2.40 -19.24 -13.20
CA ASN A 25 3.73 -19.74 -12.95
C ASN A 25 3.62 -21.16 -12.38
N LEU A 26 4.18 -22.16 -13.07
CA LEU A 26 4.14 -23.57 -12.64
C LEU A 26 5.00 -23.83 -11.40
N THR A 27 6.00 -23.00 -11.15
CA THR A 27 6.91 -23.14 -10.00
C THR A 27 6.30 -22.56 -8.73
N ASP A 28 5.63 -21.40 -8.83
CA ASP A 28 4.90 -20.76 -7.73
C ASP A 28 3.52 -20.26 -8.23
N PRO A 29 2.47 -21.10 -8.15
CA PRO A 29 1.14 -20.80 -8.72
C PRO A 29 0.45 -19.56 -8.13
N ASP A 30 0.83 -19.17 -6.91
CA ASP A 30 0.27 -18.00 -6.22
C ASP A 30 0.90 -16.68 -6.70
N SER A 31 2.11 -16.74 -7.27
CA SER A 31 2.82 -15.54 -7.73
C SER A 31 2.13 -14.92 -8.96
N ARG A 32 2.26 -13.60 -9.12
CA ARG A 32 1.73 -12.84 -10.27
C ARG A 32 2.82 -11.97 -10.88
N ASN A 33 2.56 -11.50 -12.10
CA ASN A 33 3.39 -10.47 -12.72
C ASN A 33 3.13 -9.14 -12.02
N VAL A 34 4.12 -8.67 -11.25
CA VAL A 34 4.13 -7.39 -10.57
C VAL A 34 4.91 -6.39 -11.41
N LYS A 35 4.31 -5.24 -11.71
CA LYS A 35 4.96 -4.14 -12.42
C LYS A 35 5.99 -3.47 -11.51
N THR A 36 7.20 -3.28 -12.03
CA THR A 36 8.31 -2.58 -11.38
C THR A 36 8.79 -1.44 -12.27
N PRO A 37 9.60 -0.50 -11.76
CA PRO A 37 10.22 0.53 -12.60
C PRO A 37 11.10 -0.02 -13.74
N ARG A 38 11.62 -1.25 -13.61
CA ARG A 38 12.53 -1.90 -14.57
C ARG A 38 11.84 -2.94 -15.46
N GLY A 39 10.51 -3.02 -15.45
CA GLY A 39 9.74 -4.01 -16.21
C GLY A 39 8.83 -4.83 -15.30
N TYR A 40 8.60 -6.09 -15.64
CA TYR A 40 7.75 -6.98 -14.85
C TYR A 40 8.59 -7.99 -14.07
N LEU A 41 8.18 -8.25 -12.84
CA LEU A 41 8.77 -9.26 -11.96
C LEU A 41 7.68 -10.28 -11.60
N GLN A 42 7.99 -11.57 -11.70
CA GLN A 42 7.14 -12.61 -11.14
C GLN A 42 7.31 -12.62 -9.61
N GLY A 43 6.27 -12.31 -8.86
CA GLY A 43 6.36 -12.22 -7.40
C GLY A 43 5.05 -11.80 -6.73
N TYR A 44 5.22 -11.11 -5.60
CA TYR A 44 4.16 -10.57 -4.75
C TYR A 44 4.41 -9.09 -4.50
N ASN A 45 3.35 -8.33 -4.28
CA ASN A 45 3.46 -6.97 -3.79
C ASN A 45 3.58 -7.00 -2.25
N ALA A 46 4.75 -6.61 -1.74
CA ALA A 46 5.03 -6.60 -0.30
C ALA A 46 4.72 -5.22 0.30
N GLN A 47 3.83 -5.20 1.29
CA GLN A 47 3.24 -4.00 1.88
C GLN A 47 3.69 -3.87 3.35
N ALA A 48 3.93 -2.65 3.81
CA ALA A 48 4.27 -2.40 5.22
C ALA A 48 3.73 -1.06 5.71
N VAL A 49 3.33 -1.01 6.98
CA VAL A 49 2.98 0.21 7.72
C VAL A 49 4.03 0.43 8.80
N THR A 50 4.52 1.66 8.94
CA THR A 50 5.57 2.01 9.89
C THR A 50 5.27 3.29 10.66
N THR A 51 5.76 3.39 11.89
CA THR A 51 5.71 4.60 12.71
C THR A 51 6.76 5.64 12.29
N ALA A 52 6.76 6.81 12.94
CA ALA A 52 7.76 7.86 12.74
C ALA A 52 9.20 7.37 13.06
N GLU A 53 9.33 6.46 14.02
CA GLU A 53 10.58 5.87 14.50
C GLU A 53 11.05 4.69 13.62
N GLN A 54 10.32 4.42 12.52
CA GLN A 54 10.59 3.34 11.57
C GLN A 54 10.38 1.93 12.17
N ILE A 55 9.47 1.81 13.14
CA ILE A 55 8.97 0.53 13.65
C ILE A 55 7.86 0.05 12.74
N VAL A 56 7.97 -1.16 12.19
CA VAL A 56 6.94 -1.75 11.31
C VAL A 56 5.85 -2.37 12.18
N ILE A 57 4.61 -1.91 12.01
CA ILE A 57 3.44 -2.36 12.79
C ILE A 57 2.54 -3.32 12.00
N ALA A 58 2.54 -3.23 10.67
CA ALA A 58 1.85 -4.19 9.80
C ALA A 58 2.72 -4.56 8.60
N ALA A 59 2.64 -5.82 8.19
CA ALA A 59 3.38 -6.35 7.06
C ALA A 59 2.56 -7.45 6.35
N GLU A 60 2.18 -7.19 5.10
CA GLU A 60 1.34 -8.07 4.28
C GLU A 60 1.94 -8.30 2.90
N VAL A 61 1.47 -9.36 2.23
CA VAL A 61 1.81 -9.62 0.82
C VAL A 61 0.54 -9.83 0.02
N THR A 62 0.45 -9.15 -1.11
CA THR A 62 -0.69 -9.22 -2.04
C THR A 62 -0.23 -9.73 -3.39
N VAL A 63 -1.18 -10.23 -4.17
CA VAL A 63 -0.95 -10.72 -5.54
C VAL A 63 -1.34 -9.68 -6.60
N ASP A 64 -1.93 -8.58 -6.15
CA ASP A 64 -2.31 -7.47 -6.99
C ASP A 64 -1.06 -6.66 -7.35
N SER A 65 -0.91 -6.35 -8.64
CA SER A 65 0.25 -5.57 -9.09
C SER A 65 0.24 -4.11 -8.61
N PRO A 66 -0.89 -3.37 -8.57
CA PRO A 66 -0.89 -2.00 -8.09
C PRO A 66 -1.10 -1.92 -6.57
N ASP A 67 -0.67 -0.81 -5.96
CA ASP A 67 -0.99 -0.47 -4.57
C ASP A 67 -2.42 0.06 -4.39
N PHE A 68 -3.10 0.33 -5.51
CA PHE A 68 -4.48 0.79 -5.55
C PHE A 68 -5.41 -0.21 -4.86
N GLY A 69 -6.17 0.28 -3.88
CA GLY A 69 -7.10 -0.56 -3.10
C GLY A 69 -6.46 -1.22 -1.87
N HIS A 70 -5.20 -0.93 -1.52
CA HIS A 70 -4.55 -1.51 -0.35
C HIS A 70 -4.38 -0.56 0.84
N LEU A 71 -4.83 0.69 0.76
CA LEU A 71 -4.64 1.66 1.85
C LEU A 71 -5.42 1.27 3.11
N GLU A 72 -6.75 1.17 2.98
CA GLU A 72 -7.64 0.82 4.10
C GLU A 72 -7.35 -0.59 4.66
N PRO A 73 -7.10 -1.63 3.83
CA PRO A 73 -6.66 -2.93 4.34
C PRO A 73 -5.41 -2.84 5.21
N MET A 74 -4.38 -2.11 4.78
CA MET A 74 -3.13 -1.98 5.55
C MET A 74 -3.32 -1.20 6.85
N VAL A 75 -4.14 -0.13 6.84
CA VAL A 75 -4.50 0.59 8.07
C VAL A 75 -5.28 -0.31 9.03
N THR A 76 -6.22 -1.10 8.52
CA THR A 76 -7.00 -2.05 9.32
C THR A 76 -6.11 -3.13 9.94
N THR A 77 -5.16 -3.68 9.18
CA THR A 77 -4.15 -4.60 9.72
C THR A 77 -3.31 -3.94 10.80
N ALA A 78 -2.86 -2.70 10.59
CA ALA A 78 -2.08 -1.97 11.60
C ALA A 78 -2.86 -1.75 12.91
N GLN A 79 -4.13 -1.35 12.82
CA GLN A 79 -4.99 -1.19 14.00
C GLN A 79 -5.18 -2.52 14.74
N ALA A 80 -5.44 -3.61 14.02
CA ALA A 80 -5.61 -4.92 14.63
C ALA A 80 -4.32 -5.44 15.31
N GLU A 81 -3.15 -5.21 14.71
CA GLU A 81 -1.87 -5.61 15.30
C GLU A 81 -1.55 -4.77 16.56
N LEU A 82 -1.92 -3.47 16.58
CA LEU A 82 -1.81 -2.60 17.77
C LEU A 82 -2.76 -3.05 18.89
N GLU A 83 -4.02 -3.34 18.56
CA GLU A 83 -5.02 -3.84 19.50
C GLU A 83 -4.58 -5.17 20.12
N ALA A 84 -4.04 -6.09 19.31
CA ALA A 84 -3.59 -7.40 19.76
C ALA A 84 -2.44 -7.33 20.79
N VAL A 85 -1.65 -6.25 20.78
CA VAL A 85 -0.56 -6.01 21.75
C VAL A 85 -0.96 -5.04 22.87
N GLY A 86 -2.24 -4.63 22.93
CA GLY A 86 -2.77 -3.77 23.98
C GLY A 86 -2.35 -2.31 23.87
N VAL A 87 -1.99 -1.83 22.68
CA VAL A 87 -1.77 -0.39 22.44
C VAL A 87 -3.13 0.26 22.17
N PRO A 88 -3.62 1.15 23.07
CA PRO A 88 -4.99 1.66 23.00
C PRO A 88 -5.19 2.69 21.88
N ASP A 89 -4.12 3.38 21.50
CA ASP A 89 -4.18 4.48 20.54
C ASP A 89 -3.89 3.98 19.12
N GLY A 90 -4.80 4.30 18.20
CA GLY A 90 -4.60 4.11 16.77
C GLY A 90 -3.75 5.24 16.16
N PRO A 91 -3.38 5.13 14.86
CA PRO A 91 -2.62 6.18 14.19
C PRO A 91 -3.49 7.43 13.98
N ASP A 92 -3.01 8.61 14.40
CA ASP A 92 -3.71 9.88 14.12
C ASP A 92 -3.64 10.29 12.65
N VAL A 93 -2.51 10.00 12.01
CA VAL A 93 -2.19 10.43 10.64
C VAL A 93 -1.67 9.26 9.82
N VAL A 94 -2.26 9.05 8.65
CA VAL A 94 -1.84 8.07 7.65
C VAL A 94 -1.22 8.79 6.45
N LEU A 95 0.04 8.48 6.18
CA LEU A 95 0.79 8.97 5.01
C LEU A 95 1.00 7.83 4.03
N ALA A 96 0.62 8.00 2.76
CA ALA A 96 0.89 7.00 1.73
C ALA A 96 1.23 7.63 0.38
N ASP A 97 1.71 6.81 -0.55
CA ASP A 97 2.12 7.24 -1.88
C ASP A 97 0.95 7.36 -2.87
N ALA A 98 1.20 7.96 -4.03
CA ALA A 98 0.17 8.17 -5.04
C ALA A 98 -0.48 6.87 -5.57
N GLY A 99 0.20 5.73 -5.45
CA GLY A 99 -0.34 4.42 -5.80
C GLY A 99 -1.52 4.00 -4.92
N TYR A 100 -1.60 4.53 -3.69
CA TYR A 100 -2.70 4.29 -2.76
C TYR A 100 -3.89 5.24 -2.93
N TRP A 101 -3.89 6.13 -3.92
CA TRP A 101 -4.98 7.07 -4.13
C TRP A 101 -6.30 6.35 -4.46
N HIS A 102 -7.19 6.26 -3.47
CA HIS A 102 -8.50 5.59 -3.58
C HIS A 102 -9.54 6.28 -2.68
N GLN A 103 -10.34 7.18 -3.25
CA GLN A 103 -11.22 8.08 -2.47
C GLN A 103 -12.15 7.36 -1.47
N PRO A 104 -12.86 6.26 -1.83
CA PRO A 104 -13.70 5.55 -0.86
C PRO A 104 -12.92 5.01 0.36
N GLN A 105 -11.68 4.55 0.16
CA GLN A 105 -10.85 4.01 1.24
C GLN A 105 -10.32 5.13 2.13
N MET A 106 -9.90 6.24 1.51
CA MET A 106 -9.47 7.42 2.25
C MET A 106 -10.62 7.99 3.09
N GLN A 107 -11.82 8.08 2.53
CA GLN A 107 -13.02 8.50 3.27
C GLN A 107 -13.33 7.56 4.43
N ALA A 108 -13.28 6.24 4.22
CA ALA A 108 -13.48 5.26 5.29
C ALA A 108 -12.48 5.42 6.44
N ILE A 109 -11.21 5.69 6.15
CA ILE A 109 -10.17 5.96 7.15
C ILE A 109 -10.45 7.28 7.88
N VAL A 110 -10.84 8.34 7.17
CA VAL A 110 -11.21 9.64 7.76
C VAL A 110 -12.44 9.52 8.67
N HIS A 111 -13.42 8.70 8.31
CA HIS A 111 -14.59 8.44 9.15
C HIS A 111 -14.26 7.72 10.47
N ARG A 112 -13.10 7.04 10.54
CA ARG A 112 -12.57 6.47 11.77
C ARG A 112 -11.78 7.47 12.62
N GLY A 113 -11.74 8.75 12.23
CA GLY A 113 -11.08 9.84 12.96
C GLY A 113 -9.62 10.12 12.57
N MET A 114 -9.09 9.43 11.56
CA MET A 114 -7.68 9.56 11.16
C MET A 114 -7.51 10.56 10.01
N GLN A 115 -6.48 11.41 10.07
CA GLN A 115 -6.11 12.26 8.93
C GLN A 115 -5.38 11.43 7.88
N VAL A 116 -5.74 11.58 6.61
CA VAL A 116 -5.10 10.85 5.49
C VAL A 116 -4.45 11.83 4.54
N LEU A 117 -3.16 11.66 4.25
CA LEU A 117 -2.43 12.43 3.26
C LEU A 117 -1.85 11.49 2.19
N VAL A 118 -2.52 11.46 1.03
CA VAL A 118 -2.13 10.66 -0.13
C VAL A 118 -2.22 11.56 -1.36
N PRO A 119 -1.11 11.82 -2.08
CA PRO A 119 -1.18 12.66 -3.26
C PRO A 119 -1.97 11.95 -4.36
N PRO A 120 -2.76 12.67 -5.17
CA PRO A 120 -3.55 12.04 -6.22
C PRO A 120 -2.75 11.44 -7.38
N ASP A 121 -1.56 11.98 -7.65
CA ASP A 121 -0.62 11.44 -8.60
C ASP A 121 0.83 11.80 -8.20
N ALA A 122 1.80 11.28 -8.94
CA ALA A 122 3.22 11.48 -8.66
C ALA A 122 3.76 12.88 -9.05
N GLY A 123 2.92 13.83 -9.46
CA GLY A 123 3.31 15.18 -9.86
C GLY A 123 4.16 15.24 -11.13
N LYS A 124 4.29 14.14 -11.88
CA LYS A 124 5.17 14.04 -13.08
C LYS A 124 4.56 14.68 -14.33
N ARG A 125 3.27 15.02 -14.30
CA ARG A 125 2.57 15.61 -15.44
C ARG A 125 2.73 17.13 -15.42
N LYS A 126 3.14 17.72 -16.54
CA LYS A 126 3.03 19.16 -16.75
C LYS A 126 1.59 19.50 -17.15
N GLY A 127 0.94 20.36 -16.37
CA GLY A 127 -0.44 20.83 -16.61
C GLY A 127 -1.54 20.03 -15.89
N THR A 128 -2.71 20.65 -15.77
CA THR A 128 -3.91 20.03 -15.18
C THR A 128 -4.43 18.91 -16.09
N ARG A 129 -4.79 17.77 -15.48
CA ARG A 129 -5.44 16.69 -16.22
C ARG A 129 -6.91 17.10 -16.50
N PRO A 130 -7.39 17.06 -17.75
CA PRO A 130 -8.76 17.47 -18.07
C PRO A 130 -9.78 16.66 -17.25
N GLY A 131 -10.68 17.34 -16.54
CA GLY A 131 -11.69 16.73 -15.67
C GLY A 131 -11.21 16.31 -14.27
N TRP A 132 -10.01 16.71 -13.86
CA TRP A 132 -9.39 16.39 -12.57
C TRP A 132 -9.00 17.65 -11.78
N ASP A 133 -9.83 18.69 -11.86
CA ASP A 133 -9.61 20.02 -11.27
C ASP A 133 -10.51 20.31 -10.06
N GLY A 134 -11.36 19.36 -9.67
CA GLY A 134 -12.35 19.52 -8.60
C GLY A 134 -12.33 18.43 -7.52
N GLY A 135 -13.21 18.59 -6.54
CA GLY A 135 -13.50 17.59 -5.51
C GLY A 135 -12.32 17.22 -4.62
N ALA A 136 -12.27 15.93 -4.23
CA ALA A 136 -11.24 15.39 -3.35
C ALA A 136 -9.81 15.58 -3.91
N TYR A 137 -9.66 15.53 -5.24
CA TYR A 137 -8.39 15.73 -5.91
C TYR A 137 -7.80 17.12 -5.63
N ALA A 138 -8.55 18.18 -5.96
CA ALA A 138 -8.11 19.56 -5.74
C ALA A 138 -7.98 19.87 -4.25
N SER A 139 -8.87 19.32 -3.42
CA SER A 139 -8.80 19.47 -1.96
C SER A 139 -7.49 18.93 -1.40
N MET A 140 -7.09 17.72 -1.77
CA MET A 140 -5.83 17.13 -1.29
C MET A 140 -4.61 17.94 -1.73
N TRP A 141 -4.58 18.42 -2.98
CA TRP A 141 -3.49 19.27 -3.43
C TRP A 141 -3.38 20.57 -2.64
N ARG A 142 -4.51 21.18 -2.27
CA ARG A 142 -4.51 22.36 -1.39
C ARG A 142 -3.95 22.03 -0.01
N VAL A 143 -4.35 20.91 0.58
CA VAL A 143 -3.82 20.46 1.88
C VAL A 143 -2.31 20.24 1.81
N LEU A 144 -1.82 19.51 0.80
CA LEU A 144 -0.40 19.24 0.62
C LEU A 144 0.43 20.50 0.28
N ALA A 145 -0.19 21.53 -0.28
CA ALA A 145 0.44 22.82 -0.57
C ALA A 145 0.55 23.75 0.66
N THR A 146 -0.14 23.45 1.76
CA THR A 146 0.05 24.19 3.02
C THR A 146 1.38 23.84 3.68
N ASP A 147 1.95 24.75 4.46
CA ASP A 147 3.19 24.50 5.21
C ASP A 147 3.05 23.28 6.14
N VAL A 148 1.92 23.18 6.85
CA VAL A 148 1.65 22.08 7.80
C VAL A 148 1.46 20.75 7.06
N GLY A 149 0.61 20.71 6.03
CA GLY A 149 0.32 19.49 5.27
C GLY A 149 1.53 18.99 4.48
N GLY A 150 2.27 19.91 3.86
CA GLY A 150 3.53 19.63 3.17
C GLY A 150 4.60 19.10 4.12
N ALA A 151 4.82 19.74 5.27
CA ALA A 151 5.80 19.29 6.26
C ALA A 151 5.43 17.92 6.86
N LEU A 152 4.15 17.68 7.12
CA LEU A 152 3.68 16.40 7.64
C LEU A 152 3.86 15.28 6.59
N TYR A 153 3.50 15.54 5.33
CA TYR A 153 3.67 14.57 4.25
C TYR A 153 5.16 14.29 3.95
N ALA A 154 6.03 15.30 4.04
CA ALA A 154 7.47 15.14 3.84
C ALA A 154 8.12 14.12 4.79
N LYS A 155 7.56 13.92 6.00
CA LYS A 155 8.03 12.91 6.95
C LYS A 155 8.00 11.49 6.36
N ARG A 156 7.08 11.20 5.43
CA ARG A 156 6.95 9.87 4.80
C ARG A 156 8.28 9.37 4.21
N GLN A 157 9.05 10.27 3.59
CA GLN A 157 10.33 9.94 2.96
C GLN A 157 11.34 9.41 4.00
N ALA A 158 11.35 9.98 5.20
CA ALA A 158 12.23 9.56 6.30
C ALA A 158 11.66 8.38 7.11
N MET A 159 10.42 7.97 6.88
CA MET A 159 9.76 6.87 7.60
C MET A 159 9.93 5.54 6.87
N ILE A 160 9.23 5.36 5.74
CA ILE A 160 9.09 4.04 5.11
C ILE A 160 10.23 3.70 4.14
N GLU A 161 10.79 4.71 3.46
CA GLU A 161 11.86 4.46 2.48
C GLU A 161 13.12 3.87 3.13
N PRO A 162 13.58 4.32 4.32
CA PRO A 162 14.71 3.71 5.00
C PRO A 162 14.47 2.25 5.40
N VAL A 163 13.23 1.87 5.75
CA VAL A 163 12.87 0.47 6.06
C VAL A 163 13.08 -0.42 4.84
N PHE A 164 12.58 0.00 3.68
CA PHE A 164 12.78 -0.72 2.43
C PHE A 164 14.24 -0.70 1.96
N ALA A 165 14.93 0.43 2.11
CA ALA A 165 16.35 0.55 1.76
C ALA A 165 17.22 -0.35 2.63
N GLN A 166 17.01 -0.37 3.94
CA GLN A 166 17.70 -1.26 4.88
C GLN A 166 17.46 -2.73 4.52
N THR A 167 16.22 -3.09 4.21
CA THR A 167 15.87 -4.46 3.80
C THR A 167 16.59 -4.86 2.50
N LYS A 168 16.48 -4.04 1.45
CA LYS A 168 16.97 -4.38 0.11
C LYS A 168 18.48 -4.25 -0.03
N PHE A 169 19.09 -3.19 0.49
CA PHE A 169 20.50 -2.87 0.24
C PHE A 169 21.42 -3.27 1.39
N ASN A 170 21.06 -2.95 2.63
CA ASN A 170 21.93 -3.23 3.77
C ASN A 170 21.85 -4.70 4.19
N ARG A 171 20.65 -5.27 4.18
CA ARG A 171 20.41 -6.68 4.54
C ARG A 171 20.41 -7.62 3.34
N ARG A 172 20.40 -7.08 2.11
CA ARG A 172 20.42 -7.82 0.84
C ARG A 172 19.26 -8.82 0.68
N ILE A 173 18.09 -8.46 1.20
CA ILE A 173 16.87 -9.27 1.10
C ILE A 173 16.05 -8.72 -0.06
N ASP A 174 16.34 -9.20 -1.26
CA ASP A 174 15.74 -8.75 -2.51
C ASP A 174 14.72 -9.72 -3.12
N ARG A 175 14.58 -10.92 -2.54
CA ARG A 175 13.69 -11.99 -3.00
C ARG A 175 13.15 -12.83 -1.85
N PHE A 176 11.99 -13.44 -2.06
CA PHE A 176 11.49 -14.49 -1.18
C PHE A 176 12.18 -15.83 -1.50
N GLN A 177 12.51 -16.59 -0.45
CA GLN A 177 13.10 -17.93 -0.54
C GLN A 177 12.05 -19.05 -0.39
N ARG A 178 10.77 -18.68 -0.27
CA ARG A 178 9.63 -19.59 -0.15
C ARG A 178 8.67 -19.35 -1.29
N ARG A 179 7.76 -20.30 -1.51
CA ARG A 179 6.73 -20.28 -2.55
C ARG A 179 5.36 -20.40 -1.91
N GLY A 180 4.35 -19.87 -2.59
CA GLY A 180 3.01 -19.74 -2.03
C GLY A 180 2.85 -18.48 -1.18
N ARG A 181 1.70 -17.82 -1.32
CA ARG A 181 1.42 -16.52 -0.71
C ARG A 181 1.58 -16.55 0.81
N SER A 182 1.07 -17.60 1.45
CA SER A 182 1.15 -17.76 2.91
C SER A 182 2.60 -17.82 3.42
N ALA A 183 3.44 -18.62 2.76
CA ALA A 183 4.83 -18.77 3.14
C ALA A 183 5.65 -17.49 2.89
N CYS A 184 5.38 -16.79 1.78
CA CYS A 184 5.97 -15.48 1.49
C CYS A 184 5.51 -14.42 2.50
N ARG A 185 4.25 -14.45 2.95
CA ARG A 185 3.75 -13.56 4.00
C ARG A 185 4.52 -13.75 5.31
N SER A 186 4.67 -15.01 5.74
CA SER A 186 5.44 -15.32 6.96
C SER A 186 6.90 -14.88 6.83
N ALA A 187 7.52 -15.09 5.66
CA ALA A 187 8.87 -14.61 5.40
C ALA A 187 8.94 -13.08 5.49
N TRP A 188 7.98 -12.36 4.91
CA TRP A 188 7.92 -10.90 4.97
C TRP A 188 7.80 -10.39 6.41
N ARG A 189 6.88 -10.95 7.20
CA ARG A 189 6.71 -10.62 8.61
C ARG A 189 7.98 -10.90 9.44
N LEU A 190 8.70 -11.98 9.16
CA LEU A 190 9.99 -12.26 9.83
C LEU A 190 11.06 -11.23 9.44
N ILE A 191 11.11 -10.82 8.17
CA ILE A 191 12.03 -9.78 7.68
C ILE A 191 11.76 -8.45 8.39
N THR A 192 10.50 -8.04 8.53
CA THR A 192 10.15 -6.79 9.21
C THR A 192 10.33 -6.88 10.73
N ALA A 193 10.02 -8.02 11.35
CA ALA A 193 10.28 -8.24 12.78
C ALA A 193 11.77 -8.13 13.13
N THR A 194 12.63 -8.74 12.31
CA THR A 194 14.10 -8.64 12.49
C THR A 194 14.62 -7.22 12.23
N HIS A 195 13.96 -6.42 11.39
CA HIS A 195 14.24 -4.99 11.27
C HIS A 195 13.89 -4.24 12.57
N ASN A 196 12.71 -4.47 13.13
CA ASN A 196 12.28 -3.87 14.40
C ASN A 196 13.22 -4.24 15.54
N LEU A 197 13.62 -5.51 15.67
CA LEU A 197 14.56 -5.96 16.71
C LEU A 197 15.90 -5.23 16.63
N LEU A 198 16.44 -5.06 15.42
CA LEU A 198 17.69 -4.32 15.21
C LEU A 198 17.54 -2.84 15.59
N LYS A 199 16.38 -2.24 15.30
CA LYS A 199 16.06 -0.85 15.70
C LYS A 199 16.04 -0.70 17.21
N LEU A 200 15.31 -1.57 17.90
CA LEU A 200 15.20 -1.57 19.36
C LEU A 200 16.57 -1.80 20.01
N TRP A 201 17.33 -2.80 19.54
CA TRP A 201 18.66 -3.10 20.07
C TRP A 201 19.63 -1.91 19.95
N ARG A 202 19.64 -1.22 18.80
CA ARG A 202 20.47 -0.02 18.60
C ARG A 202 20.03 1.16 19.46
N HIS A 203 18.73 1.30 19.67
CA HIS A 203 18.19 2.34 20.56
C HIS A 203 18.62 2.09 22.01
N SER A 204 18.49 0.85 22.52
CA SER A 204 18.90 0.50 23.88
C SER A 204 20.41 0.52 24.12
N SER A 205 21.21 0.42 23.04
CA SER A 205 22.68 0.46 23.12
C SER A 205 23.26 1.87 22.95
N ALA A 206 22.42 2.86 22.63
CA ALA A 206 22.85 4.26 22.60
C ALA A 206 22.91 4.80 24.05
N PRO A 207 23.97 5.54 24.43
CA PRO A 207 23.99 6.21 25.72
C PRO A 207 22.80 7.19 25.79
N LEU A 208 22.13 7.25 26.96
CA LEU A 208 21.08 8.23 27.19
C LEU A 208 21.66 9.63 26.94
N PRO A 209 20.96 10.51 26.21
CA PRO A 209 21.39 11.89 26.09
C PRO A 209 21.46 12.51 27.49
N ALA A 210 22.59 13.18 27.77
CA ALA A 210 22.87 13.84 29.03
C ALA A 210 21.90 14.99 29.32
#